data_AF-A0A380MXR3-F1
#
_entry.id   AF-A0A380MXR3-F1
#
_cell.length_a   1.000
_cell.length_b   1.000
_cell.length_c   1.000
_cell.angle_alpha   90.00
_cell.angle_beta   90.00
_cell.angle_gamma   90.00
#
_symmetry.space_group_name_H-M   'P 1'
#
loop_
_entity.id
_entity.type
_entity.pdbx_description
1 polymer ?
#
loop_
_entity_poly.entity_id
_entity_poly.type
_entity_poly.pdbx_seq_one_letter_code
_entity_poly.pdbx_strand_id
1 'polypeptide(L)'
;MKVYQAAKYHDKNPCLEHFGQSILISMLRISSMFCDKNRIGYDTNGKYIIYDIYTGKIQPITIENLLIKFFNFAKQFTIQEYELDRYNDLRVVDYWEDDPIGSVGLMLIDPKYVSKNDIDNLKNDLSIYLPYLGVNMPNYQPNQKLVSEILKKRQNDSLFQRELLKRKQRATILSLNFYAREAIELVWLESTFIIKNWAENLGFDIFSYENHSESNGELCFIPLDKHNLVKTNKIFHLSEKYYFKKVISNLNFILKNRNVHQYDGRYFLWGFENPIQYWQSNKINFLSKLFK
;
A
#
# COMPACT_ATOMS: atom_id res chain seq x y z
N MET A 1 -18.32 6.85 6.58
CA MET A 1 -17.16 7.59 7.14
C MET A 1 -16.21 7.98 6.02
N LYS A 2 -15.44 9.06 6.14
CA LYS A 2 -14.48 9.46 5.09
C LYS A 2 -13.21 8.63 5.14
N VAL A 3 -12.76 8.15 3.98
CA VAL A 3 -11.47 7.46 3.81
C VAL A 3 -10.79 7.90 2.52
N TYR A 4 -9.48 7.66 2.42
CA TYR A 4 -8.64 8.19 1.35
C TYR A 4 -7.77 7.10 0.75
N GLN A 5 -7.60 7.14 -0.57
CA GLN A 5 -6.73 6.21 -1.30
C GLN A 5 -5.80 6.99 -2.22
N ALA A 6 -4.49 6.78 -2.08
CA ALA A 6 -3.51 7.18 -3.07
C ALA A 6 -3.40 6.11 -4.16
N ALA A 7 -3.58 6.50 -5.43
CA ALA A 7 -3.38 5.59 -6.55
C ALA A 7 -2.95 6.34 -7.81
N LYS A 8 -2.26 5.66 -8.73
CA LYS A 8 -2.01 6.18 -10.08
C LYS A 8 -3.29 6.19 -10.93
N TYR A 9 -4.15 5.20 -10.69
CA TYR A 9 -5.45 5.04 -11.31
C TYR A 9 -6.44 4.56 -10.25
N HIS A 10 -7.59 5.22 -10.13
CA HIS A 10 -8.62 4.81 -9.18
C HIS A 10 -9.53 3.76 -9.80
N ASP A 11 -9.46 2.53 -9.31
CA ASP A 11 -10.23 1.40 -9.82
C ASP A 11 -11.75 1.65 -9.75
N LYS A 12 -12.50 1.04 -10.66
CA LYS A 12 -13.96 0.95 -10.60
C LYS A 12 -14.42 -0.03 -9.53
N ASN A 13 -13.60 -1.03 -9.20
CA ASN A 13 -13.84 -1.97 -8.12
C ASN A 13 -12.78 -1.80 -7.02
N PRO A 14 -13.08 -1.08 -5.92
CA PRO A 14 -12.09 -0.85 -4.86
C PRO A 14 -11.89 -2.04 -3.90
N CYS A 15 -12.49 -3.20 -4.16
CA CYS A 15 -12.31 -4.41 -3.36
C CYS A 15 -10.81 -4.75 -3.22
N LEU A 16 -10.38 -5.12 -2.01
CA LEU A 16 -8.99 -5.40 -1.64
C LEU A 16 -8.00 -4.21 -1.81
N GLU A 17 -8.48 -3.00 -2.05
CA GLU A 17 -7.62 -1.81 -2.03
C GLU A 17 -7.47 -1.26 -0.60
N HIS A 18 -6.37 -0.55 -0.35
CA HIS A 18 -6.08 -0.01 0.98
C HIS A 18 -6.49 1.46 1.09
N PHE A 19 -7.28 1.77 2.12
CA PHE A 19 -7.76 3.11 2.41
C PHE A 19 -7.29 3.58 3.79
N GLY A 20 -6.74 4.79 3.86
CA GLY A 20 -6.40 5.43 5.12
C GLY A 20 -7.58 6.20 5.71
N GLN A 21 -7.73 6.20 7.03
CA GLN A 21 -8.69 7.04 7.75
C GLN A 21 -8.45 8.53 7.49
N SER A 22 -7.19 8.93 7.34
CA SER A 22 -6.80 10.30 7.02
C SER A 22 -6.14 10.39 5.66
N ILE A 23 -6.20 11.60 5.07
CA ILE A 23 -5.48 11.90 3.83
C ILE A 23 -3.96 11.85 4.05
N LEU A 24 -3.49 12.09 5.28
CA LEU A 24 -2.09 12.12 5.64
C LEU A 24 -1.44 10.75 5.40
N ILE A 25 -2.08 9.64 5.83
CA ILE A 25 -1.57 8.28 5.57
C ILE A 25 -1.39 8.05 4.07
N SER A 26 -2.37 8.45 3.26
CA SER A 26 -2.29 8.29 1.80
C SER A 26 -1.11 9.04 1.18
N MET A 27 -0.76 10.21 1.73
CA MET A 27 0.41 10.97 1.30
C MET A 27 1.72 10.34 1.77
N LEU A 28 1.76 9.87 3.03
CA LEU A 28 2.93 9.23 3.60
C LEU A 28 3.23 7.88 2.95
N ARG A 29 2.19 7.14 2.51
CA ARG A 29 2.31 5.95 1.67
C ARG A 29 3.02 6.21 0.35
N ILE A 30 2.76 7.36 -0.31
CA ILE A 30 3.49 7.72 -1.53
C ILE A 30 4.99 7.90 -1.25
N SER A 31 5.37 8.53 -0.13
CA SER A 31 6.79 8.59 0.27
C SER A 31 7.35 7.22 0.65
N SER A 32 6.59 6.38 1.36
CA SER A 32 6.99 5.02 1.73
C SER A 32 7.28 4.18 0.48
N MET A 33 6.37 4.17 -0.50
CA MET A 33 6.54 3.49 -1.78
C MET A 33 7.77 3.98 -2.57
N PHE A 34 8.10 5.27 -2.47
CA PHE A 34 9.32 5.80 -3.09
C PHE A 34 10.58 5.24 -2.40
N CYS A 35 10.57 5.22 -1.06
CA CYS A 35 11.66 4.74 -0.21
C CYS A 35 11.83 3.22 -0.20
N ASP A 36 10.78 2.44 -0.50
CA ASP A 36 10.82 0.98 -0.66
C ASP A 36 11.84 0.57 -1.72
N LYS A 37 11.92 1.33 -2.83
CA LYS A 37 12.97 1.15 -3.84
C LYS A 37 14.22 2.00 -3.57
N ASN A 38 14.06 3.25 -3.13
CA ASN A 38 15.14 4.24 -3.07
C ASN A 38 15.50 4.56 -1.61
N ARG A 39 16.34 3.75 -0.96
CA ARG A 39 16.85 4.10 0.37
C ARG A 39 17.79 5.30 0.27
N ILE A 40 17.51 6.33 1.05
CA ILE A 40 18.28 7.57 1.09
C ILE A 40 19.30 7.44 2.23
N GLY A 41 20.56 7.73 1.94
CA GLY A 41 21.65 7.70 2.92
C GLY A 41 22.71 8.74 2.62
N TYR A 42 23.85 8.61 3.31
CA TYR A 42 25.03 9.46 3.12
C TYR A 42 26.26 8.59 2.83
N ASP A 43 27.16 9.08 1.99
CA ASP A 43 28.49 8.51 1.84
C ASP A 43 29.45 8.96 2.97
N THR A 44 30.67 8.45 2.96
CA THR A 44 31.72 8.81 3.92
C THR A 44 32.15 10.28 3.86
N ASN A 45 31.81 10.99 2.78
CA ASN A 45 32.07 12.42 2.60
C ASN A 45 30.84 13.28 2.96
N GLY A 46 29.78 12.68 3.51
CA GLY A 46 28.54 13.35 3.86
C GLY A 46 27.68 13.77 2.66
N LYS A 47 27.93 13.23 1.46
CA LYS A 47 27.08 13.46 0.28
C LYS A 47 25.91 12.49 0.26
N TYR A 48 24.76 12.95 -0.20
CA TYR A 48 23.58 12.10 -0.34
C TYR A 48 23.81 10.99 -1.38
N ILE A 49 23.32 9.81 -1.04
CA ILE A 49 23.27 8.65 -1.93
C ILE A 49 21.85 8.08 -1.97
N ILE A 50 21.48 7.51 -3.11
CA ILE A 50 20.34 6.60 -3.22
C ILE A 50 20.88 5.18 -3.38
N TYR A 51 20.41 4.28 -2.53
CA TYR A 51 20.60 2.85 -2.63
C TYR A 51 19.32 2.20 -3.16
N ASP A 52 19.41 1.60 -4.34
CA ASP A 52 18.35 0.75 -4.88
C ASP A 52 18.42 -0.63 -4.21
N ILE A 53 17.46 -0.92 -3.31
CA ILE A 53 17.48 -2.13 -2.46
C ILE A 53 17.46 -3.41 -3.30
N TYR A 54 16.76 -3.41 -4.43
CA TYR A 54 16.51 -4.61 -5.22
C TYR A 54 17.64 -4.93 -6.20
N THR A 55 18.37 -3.90 -6.64
CA THR A 55 19.52 -4.07 -7.56
C THR A 55 20.88 -3.93 -6.87
N GLY A 56 20.90 -3.48 -5.61
CA GLY A 56 22.12 -3.18 -4.86
C GLY A 56 22.89 -1.96 -5.38
N LYS A 57 22.35 -1.20 -6.34
CA LYS A 57 23.04 -0.07 -6.95
C LYS A 57 23.05 1.14 -6.02
N ILE A 58 24.24 1.69 -5.78
CA ILE A 58 24.43 2.95 -5.05
C ILE A 58 24.73 4.06 -6.06
N GLN A 59 24.02 5.18 -5.96
CA GLN A 59 24.20 6.33 -6.83
C GLN A 59 24.31 7.61 -5.99
N PRO A 60 25.40 8.40 -6.16
CA PRO A 60 25.45 9.76 -5.62
C PRO A 60 24.32 10.61 -6.20
N ILE A 61 23.68 11.42 -5.35
CA ILE A 61 22.64 12.34 -5.78
C ILE A 61 22.73 13.65 -5.01
N THR A 62 22.34 14.77 -5.61
CA THR A 62 22.13 16.01 -4.87
C THR A 62 20.74 16.01 -4.23
N ILE A 63 20.53 16.85 -3.21
CA ILE A 63 19.21 16.98 -2.58
C ILE A 63 18.18 17.47 -3.60
N GLU A 64 18.53 18.40 -4.48
CA GLU A 64 17.65 18.93 -5.52
C GLU A 64 17.20 17.83 -6.49
N ASN A 65 18.15 17.01 -6.96
CA ASN A 65 17.86 15.91 -7.88
C ASN A 65 17.01 14.82 -7.22
N LEU A 66 17.24 14.54 -5.93
CA LEU A 66 16.40 13.63 -5.14
C LEU A 66 14.96 14.15 -5.05
N LEU A 67 14.78 15.43 -4.73
CA LEU A 67 13.45 16.04 -4.62
C LEU A 67 12.73 16.11 -5.97
N ILE A 68 13.45 16.36 -7.07
CA ILE A 68 12.88 16.29 -8.42
C ILE A 68 12.44 14.85 -8.74
N LYS A 69 13.27 13.86 -8.42
CA LYS A 69 12.95 12.44 -8.63
C LYS A 69 11.70 12.04 -7.83
N PHE A 70 11.63 12.42 -6.55
CA PHE A 70 10.48 12.16 -5.71
C PHE A 70 9.23 12.90 -6.20
N PHE A 71 9.31 14.19 -6.54
CA PHE A 71 8.17 14.93 -7.08
C PHE A 71 7.62 14.28 -8.36
N ASN A 72 8.50 13.88 -9.29
CA ASN A 72 8.12 13.19 -10.51
C ASN A 72 7.50 11.81 -10.27
N PHE A 73 7.86 11.14 -9.19
CA PHE A 73 7.21 9.92 -8.75
C PHE A 73 5.84 10.22 -8.13
N ALA A 74 5.78 11.12 -7.14
CA ALA A 74 4.59 11.43 -6.37
C ALA A 74 3.48 12.07 -7.22
N LYS A 75 3.82 12.90 -8.23
CA LYS A 75 2.85 13.52 -9.14
C LYS A 75 2.09 12.52 -10.03
N GLN A 76 2.55 11.26 -10.11
CA GLN A 76 1.85 10.20 -10.84
C GLN A 76 0.62 9.69 -10.07
N PHE A 77 0.49 10.07 -8.80
CA PHE A 77 -0.60 9.64 -7.93
C PHE A 77 -1.60 10.77 -7.74
N THR A 78 -2.85 10.37 -7.59
CA THR A 78 -3.92 11.22 -7.05
C THR A 78 -4.44 10.60 -5.77
N ILE A 79 -4.97 11.43 -4.88
CA ILE A 79 -5.63 10.95 -3.66
C ILE A 79 -7.13 11.20 -3.80
N GLN A 80 -7.92 10.13 -3.81
CA GLN A 80 -9.37 10.20 -3.92
C GLN A 80 -9.98 10.02 -2.53
N GLU A 81 -10.94 10.88 -2.19
CA GLU A 81 -11.77 10.73 -0.99
C GLU A 81 -13.00 9.87 -1.31
N TYR A 82 -13.34 8.95 -0.41
CA TYR A 82 -14.50 8.06 -0.49
C TYR A 82 -15.35 8.18 0.77
N GLU A 83 -16.63 7.86 0.64
CA GLU A 83 -17.47 7.43 1.75
C GLU A 83 -17.36 5.92 1.89
N LEU A 84 -16.90 5.46 3.05
CA LEU A 84 -16.90 4.07 3.46
C LEU A 84 -18.17 3.77 4.26
N ASP A 85 -18.94 2.81 3.77
CA ASP A 85 -20.06 2.18 4.46
C ASP A 85 -19.57 0.90 5.12
N ARG A 86 -19.54 0.89 6.46
CA ARG A 86 -18.96 -0.17 7.30
C ARG A 86 -20.00 -0.64 8.29
N TYR A 87 -20.34 -1.92 8.22
CA TYR A 87 -21.25 -2.56 9.16
C TYR A 87 -20.51 -3.50 10.11
N ASN A 88 -19.62 -4.35 9.58
CA ASN A 88 -18.95 -5.40 10.36
C ASN A 88 -17.48 -5.53 9.94
N ASP A 89 -16.58 -4.93 10.71
CA ASP A 89 -15.15 -5.06 10.45
C ASP A 89 -14.52 -6.24 11.18
N LEU A 90 -13.73 -7.02 10.43
CA LEU A 90 -12.77 -7.92 11.02
C LEU A 90 -11.45 -7.17 11.23
N ARG A 91 -11.06 -7.02 12.49
CA ARG A 91 -9.75 -6.45 12.83
C ARG A 91 -8.65 -7.45 12.47
N VAL A 92 -7.70 -7.00 11.67
CA VAL A 92 -6.54 -7.78 11.23
C VAL A 92 -5.24 -7.17 11.73
N VAL A 93 -4.24 -8.02 11.91
CA VAL A 93 -2.90 -7.64 12.36
C VAL A 93 -2.00 -7.41 11.14
N ASP A 94 -1.43 -6.21 11.05
CA ASP A 94 -0.44 -5.87 10.03
C ASP A 94 0.96 -6.30 10.47
N TYR A 95 1.37 -7.48 10.02
CA TYR A 95 2.70 -8.04 10.27
C TYR A 95 3.77 -7.52 9.32
N TRP A 96 3.37 -6.96 8.18
CA TRP A 96 4.30 -6.50 7.15
C TRP A 96 4.54 -5.00 7.22
N GLU A 97 3.76 -4.29 8.04
CA GLU A 97 3.78 -2.85 8.17
C GLU A 97 3.54 -2.13 6.80
N ASP A 98 2.79 -2.79 5.91
CA ASP A 98 2.50 -2.35 4.52
C ASP A 98 1.12 -2.91 4.11
N ASP A 99 1.06 -4.23 3.91
CA ASP A 99 -0.13 -4.97 3.50
C ASP A 99 -0.44 -6.11 4.48
N PRO A 100 -1.47 -5.99 5.34
CA PRO A 100 -1.82 -7.02 6.31
C PRO A 100 -2.31 -8.33 5.67
N ILE A 101 -2.68 -8.35 4.39
CA ILE A 101 -3.32 -9.51 3.75
C ILE A 101 -2.41 -10.07 2.66
N GLY A 102 -1.61 -11.05 3.04
CA GLY A 102 -0.77 -11.74 2.08
C GLY A 102 -0.23 -13.04 2.65
N SER A 103 1.09 -13.12 2.74
CA SER A 103 1.82 -14.32 3.14
C SER A 103 1.58 -14.76 4.58
N VAL A 104 1.08 -13.90 5.48
CA VAL A 104 0.91 -14.20 6.92
C VAL A 104 -0.18 -15.24 7.23
N GLY A 105 -1.11 -15.48 6.30
CA GLY A 105 -2.16 -16.50 6.47
C GLY A 105 -3.00 -16.27 7.72
N LEU A 106 -3.24 -17.33 8.50
CA LEU A 106 -4.07 -17.28 9.72
C LEU A 106 -3.58 -16.28 10.78
N MET A 107 -2.29 -15.93 10.77
CA MET A 107 -1.74 -15.02 11.78
C MET A 107 -2.38 -13.63 11.70
N LEU A 108 -2.89 -13.21 10.54
CA LEU A 108 -3.53 -11.92 10.39
C LEU A 108 -4.82 -11.77 11.21
N ILE A 109 -5.44 -12.86 11.65
CA ILE A 109 -6.72 -12.84 12.35
C ILE A 109 -6.47 -12.72 13.85
N ASP A 110 -7.02 -11.69 14.49
CA ASP A 110 -7.02 -11.62 15.95
C ASP A 110 -8.10 -12.57 16.52
N PRO A 111 -7.70 -13.62 17.25
CA PRO A 111 -8.63 -14.65 17.75
C PRO A 111 -9.61 -14.11 18.79
N LYS A 112 -9.46 -12.87 19.27
CA LYS A 112 -10.42 -12.23 20.18
C LYS A 112 -11.75 -11.88 19.50
N TYR A 113 -11.77 -11.75 18.17
CA TYR A 113 -12.94 -11.28 17.43
C TYR A 113 -13.68 -12.39 16.67
N VAL A 114 -13.17 -13.63 16.74
CA VAL A 114 -13.65 -14.75 15.93
C VAL A 114 -13.73 -15.99 16.80
N SER A 115 -14.77 -16.81 16.61
CA SER A 115 -14.92 -18.04 17.37
C SER A 115 -13.81 -19.05 17.01
N LYS A 116 -13.45 -19.91 17.96
CA LYS A 116 -12.47 -20.97 17.71
C LYS A 116 -12.89 -21.89 16.56
N ASN A 117 -14.18 -22.22 16.47
CA ASN A 117 -14.69 -23.08 15.41
C ASN A 117 -14.50 -22.46 14.02
N ASP A 118 -14.72 -21.15 13.89
CA ASP A 118 -14.55 -20.45 12.62
C ASP A 118 -13.07 -20.38 12.20
N ILE A 119 -12.16 -20.22 13.17
CA ILE A 119 -10.71 -20.28 12.94
C ILE A 119 -10.29 -21.69 12.51
N ASP A 120 -10.80 -22.73 13.17
CA ASP A 120 -10.49 -24.12 12.83
C ASP A 120 -11.01 -24.47 11.42
N ASN A 121 -12.19 -23.95 11.03
CA ASN A 121 -12.70 -24.08 9.67
C ASN A 121 -11.79 -23.41 8.63
N LEU A 122 -11.39 -22.16 8.87
CA LEU A 122 -10.47 -21.47 7.97
C LEU A 122 -9.11 -22.18 7.87
N LYS A 123 -8.61 -22.72 8.98
CA LYS A 123 -7.38 -23.51 9.00
C LYS A 123 -7.49 -24.75 8.12
N ASN A 124 -8.64 -25.40 8.09
CA ASN A 124 -8.89 -26.54 7.21
C ASN A 124 -8.89 -26.11 5.73
N ASP A 125 -9.56 -25.00 5.41
CA ASP A 125 -9.60 -24.45 4.05
C ASP A 125 -8.20 -24.02 3.55
N LEU A 126 -7.34 -23.55 4.45
CA LEU A 126 -5.97 -23.14 4.15
C LEU A 126 -4.96 -24.29 4.23
N SER A 127 -5.35 -25.50 4.63
CA SER A 127 -4.43 -26.57 5.05
C SER A 127 -3.32 -26.89 4.04
N ILE A 128 -3.64 -26.93 2.74
CA ILE A 128 -2.67 -27.20 1.66
C ILE A 128 -1.71 -26.02 1.40
N TYR A 129 -2.07 -24.83 1.85
CA TYR A 129 -1.30 -23.59 1.69
C TYR A 129 -0.47 -23.25 2.92
N LEU A 130 -0.86 -23.72 4.12
CA LEU A 130 -0.17 -23.44 5.39
C LEU A 130 1.36 -23.59 5.35
N PRO A 131 1.96 -24.60 4.68
CA PRO A 131 3.42 -24.72 4.61
C PRO A 131 4.13 -23.53 3.93
N TYR A 132 3.38 -22.70 3.20
CA TYR A 132 3.88 -21.56 2.42
C TYR A 132 3.46 -20.21 3.02
N LEU A 133 2.79 -20.24 4.17
CA LEU A 133 2.29 -19.06 4.88
C LEU A 133 3.06 -18.84 6.19
N GLY A 134 3.08 -17.60 6.65
CA GLY A 134 3.74 -17.14 7.86
C GLY A 134 4.59 -15.89 7.62
N VAL A 135 5.19 -15.40 8.71
CA VAL A 135 6.09 -14.23 8.69
C VAL A 135 7.47 -14.58 8.13
N ASN A 136 7.84 -15.86 8.14
CA ASN A 136 9.09 -16.33 7.54
C ASN A 136 8.83 -16.83 6.12
N MET A 137 9.69 -16.43 5.18
CA MET A 137 9.66 -16.98 3.83
C MET A 137 9.81 -18.51 3.89
N PRO A 138 8.93 -19.28 3.22
CA PRO A 138 9.05 -20.72 3.22
C PRO A 138 10.34 -21.14 2.50
N ASN A 139 11.05 -22.11 3.07
CA ASN A 139 12.27 -22.68 2.48
C ASN A 139 12.01 -23.59 1.26
N TYR A 140 10.73 -23.75 0.88
CA TYR A 140 10.30 -24.67 -0.18
C TYR A 140 9.37 -23.96 -1.15
N GLN A 141 9.52 -24.24 -2.44
CA GLN A 141 8.64 -23.70 -3.47
C GLN A 141 7.35 -24.53 -3.59
N PRO A 142 6.20 -23.89 -3.84
CA PRO A 142 4.97 -24.61 -4.19
C PRO A 142 5.19 -25.48 -5.43
N ASN A 143 4.62 -26.69 -5.42
CA ASN A 143 4.74 -27.57 -6.57
C ASN A 143 3.89 -27.08 -7.76
N GLN A 144 4.28 -27.47 -8.97
CA GLN A 144 3.62 -27.02 -10.21
C GLN A 144 2.16 -27.47 -10.34
N LYS A 145 1.79 -28.59 -9.71
CA LYS A 145 0.41 -29.09 -9.72
C LYS A 145 -0.52 -28.12 -8.99
N LEU A 146 -0.13 -27.72 -7.77
CA LEU A 146 -0.88 -26.75 -6.95
C LEU A 146 -1.03 -25.41 -7.70
N VAL A 147 0.06 -24.91 -8.28
CA VAL A 147 0.06 -23.67 -9.08
C VAL A 147 -0.93 -23.76 -10.25
N SER A 148 -0.90 -24.87 -10.98
CA SER A 148 -1.80 -25.11 -12.13
C SER A 148 -3.27 -25.19 -11.68
N GLU A 149 -3.54 -25.79 -10.53
CA GLU A 149 -4.88 -25.88 -9.94
C GLU A 149 -5.43 -24.51 -9.55
N ILE A 150 -4.62 -23.65 -8.92
CA ILE A 150 -4.99 -22.26 -8.59
C ILE A 150 -5.36 -21.50 -9.86
N LEU A 151 -4.49 -21.53 -10.87
CA LEU A 151 -4.71 -20.81 -12.12
C LEU A 151 -5.97 -21.28 -12.84
N LYS A 152 -6.21 -22.60 -12.89
CA LYS A 152 -7.42 -23.18 -13.47
C LYS A 152 -8.68 -22.76 -12.71
N LYS A 153 -8.65 -22.80 -11.37
CA LYS A 153 -9.76 -22.38 -10.50
C LYS A 153 -10.11 -20.90 -10.70
N ARG A 154 -9.11 -20.05 -10.87
CA ARG A 154 -9.24 -18.58 -10.87
C ARG A 154 -9.23 -17.94 -12.25
N GLN A 155 -9.24 -18.73 -13.31
CA GLN A 155 -9.13 -18.25 -14.69
C GLN A 155 -10.18 -17.19 -15.03
N ASN A 156 -11.41 -17.35 -14.54
CA ASN A 156 -12.55 -16.47 -14.84
C ASN A 156 -12.83 -15.44 -13.72
N ASP A 157 -12.02 -15.42 -12.66
CA ASP A 157 -12.18 -14.49 -11.55
C ASP A 157 -11.46 -13.17 -11.86
N SER A 158 -12.21 -12.17 -12.32
CA SER A 158 -11.65 -10.87 -12.73
C SER A 158 -10.92 -10.15 -11.60
N LEU A 159 -11.37 -10.32 -10.35
CA LEU A 159 -10.73 -9.70 -9.19
C LEU A 159 -9.37 -10.36 -8.94
N PHE A 160 -9.31 -11.70 -8.99
CA PHE A 160 -8.07 -12.45 -8.84
C PHE A 160 -7.05 -12.09 -9.92
N GLN A 161 -7.47 -12.08 -11.19
CA GLN A 161 -6.58 -11.75 -12.31
C GLN A 161 -6.00 -10.33 -12.20
N ARG A 162 -6.81 -9.39 -11.70
CA ARG A 162 -6.35 -8.02 -11.44
C ARG A 162 -5.30 -7.98 -10.33
N GLU A 163 -5.53 -8.63 -9.19
CA GLU A 163 -4.56 -8.66 -8.10
C GLU A 163 -3.26 -9.38 -8.50
N LEU A 164 -3.34 -10.41 -9.34
CA LEU A 164 -2.17 -11.05 -9.92
C LEU A 164 -1.39 -10.10 -10.85
N LEU A 165 -2.10 -9.33 -11.68
CA LEU A 165 -1.49 -8.35 -12.57
C LEU A 165 -0.76 -7.25 -11.78
N LYS A 166 -1.35 -6.76 -10.67
CA LYS A 166 -0.69 -5.79 -9.78
C LYS A 166 0.62 -6.32 -9.23
N ARG A 167 0.66 -7.58 -8.78
CA ARG A 167 1.89 -8.24 -8.31
C ARG A 167 2.95 -8.33 -9.41
N LYS A 168 2.55 -8.71 -10.63
CA LYS A 168 3.43 -8.73 -11.81
C LYS A 168 4.02 -7.35 -12.10
N GLN A 169 3.18 -6.32 -12.11
CA GLN A 169 3.59 -4.94 -12.33
C GLN A 169 4.53 -4.43 -11.22
N ARG A 170 4.23 -4.72 -9.95
CA ARG A 170 5.11 -4.40 -8.80
C ARG A 170 6.49 -5.01 -9.00
N ALA A 171 6.56 -6.31 -9.33
CA ALA A 171 7.83 -6.98 -9.58
C ALA A 171 8.62 -6.32 -10.73
N THR A 172 7.97 -5.94 -11.83
CA THR A 172 8.63 -5.19 -12.92
C THR A 172 9.17 -3.84 -12.45
N ILE A 173 8.38 -3.06 -11.69
CA ILE A 173 8.80 -1.74 -11.18
C ILE A 173 10.01 -1.87 -10.24
N LEU A 174 10.04 -2.93 -9.44
CA LEU A 174 11.10 -3.24 -8.48
C LEU A 174 12.29 -3.99 -9.11
N SER A 175 12.29 -4.21 -10.42
CA SER A 175 13.33 -4.99 -11.12
C SER A 175 13.51 -6.42 -10.56
N LEU A 176 12.43 -7.02 -10.05
CA LEU A 176 12.41 -8.38 -9.51
C LEU A 176 12.07 -9.40 -10.61
N ASN A 177 12.66 -10.59 -10.52
CA ASN A 177 12.26 -11.72 -11.37
C ASN A 177 10.95 -12.33 -10.84
N PHE A 178 9.81 -11.88 -11.40
CA PHE A 178 8.49 -12.41 -11.02
C PHE A 178 8.38 -13.91 -11.28
N TYR A 179 8.93 -14.43 -12.38
CA TYR A 179 8.84 -15.85 -12.71
C TYR A 179 9.49 -16.75 -11.64
N ALA A 180 10.57 -16.27 -11.01
CA ALA A 180 11.20 -16.99 -9.90
C ALA A 180 10.34 -17.05 -8.63
N ARG A 181 9.34 -16.15 -8.50
CA ARG A 181 8.44 -16.05 -7.34
C ARG A 181 6.97 -16.34 -7.67
N GLU A 182 6.63 -16.60 -8.92
CA GLU A 182 5.24 -16.70 -9.37
C GLU A 182 4.47 -17.77 -8.59
N ALA A 183 5.10 -18.92 -8.33
CA ALA A 183 4.49 -20.00 -7.57
C ALA A 183 4.06 -19.56 -6.16
N ILE A 184 4.95 -18.87 -5.43
CA ILE A 184 4.67 -18.42 -4.06
C ILE A 184 3.68 -17.25 -4.03
N GLU A 185 3.79 -16.31 -4.97
CA GLU A 185 2.85 -15.19 -5.12
C GLU A 185 1.42 -15.68 -5.39
N LEU A 186 1.27 -16.75 -6.17
CA LEU A 186 -0.03 -17.37 -6.44
C LEU A 186 -0.63 -18.05 -5.20
N VAL A 187 0.20 -18.72 -4.38
CA VAL A 187 -0.27 -19.30 -3.12
C VAL A 187 -0.71 -18.22 -2.14
N TRP A 188 0.05 -17.13 -2.01
CA TRP A 188 -0.33 -16.01 -1.16
C TRP A 188 -1.62 -15.36 -1.64
N LEU A 189 -1.77 -15.16 -2.96
CA LEU A 189 -2.98 -14.60 -3.54
C LEU A 189 -4.20 -15.51 -3.35
N GLU A 190 -4.07 -16.82 -3.56
CA GLU A 190 -5.17 -17.75 -3.31
C GLU A 190 -5.57 -17.74 -1.83
N SER A 191 -4.59 -17.68 -0.92
CA SER A 191 -4.83 -17.61 0.52
C SER A 191 -5.58 -16.33 0.91
N THR A 192 -5.20 -15.17 0.33
CA THR A 192 -5.95 -13.90 0.47
C THR A 192 -7.43 -14.08 0.09
N PHE A 193 -7.72 -14.76 -1.02
CA PHE A 193 -9.11 -14.96 -1.47
C PHE A 193 -9.88 -15.97 -0.62
N ILE A 194 -9.22 -17.01 -0.10
CA ILE A 194 -9.83 -17.94 0.85
C ILE A 194 -10.23 -17.18 2.12
N ILE A 195 -9.33 -16.37 2.67
CA ILE A 195 -9.58 -15.56 3.87
C ILE A 195 -10.67 -14.53 3.62
N LYS A 196 -10.64 -13.84 2.46
CA LYS A 196 -11.69 -12.91 2.05
C LYS A 196 -13.06 -13.59 2.04
N ASN A 197 -13.20 -14.70 1.31
CA ASN A 197 -14.47 -15.40 1.17
C ASN A 197 -14.97 -15.94 2.52
N TRP A 198 -14.06 -16.45 3.34
CA TRP A 198 -14.38 -16.89 4.69
C TRP A 198 -14.91 -15.74 5.56
N ALA A 199 -14.25 -14.58 5.52
CA ALA A 199 -14.69 -13.41 6.28
C ALA A 199 -16.08 -12.91 5.82
N GLU A 200 -16.31 -12.86 4.50
CA GLU A 200 -17.63 -12.52 3.95
C GLU A 200 -18.72 -13.50 4.37
N ASN A 201 -18.41 -14.80 4.42
CA ASN A 201 -19.37 -15.82 4.88
C ASN A 201 -19.74 -15.67 6.36
N LEU A 202 -18.86 -15.07 7.17
CA LEU A 202 -19.15 -14.73 8.56
C LEU A 202 -19.87 -13.37 8.71
N GLY A 203 -20.13 -12.68 7.60
CA GLY A 203 -20.82 -11.39 7.59
C GLY A 203 -19.92 -10.18 7.80
N PHE A 204 -18.61 -10.33 7.71
CA PHE A 204 -17.68 -9.20 7.67
C PHE A 204 -17.70 -8.55 6.28
N ASP A 205 -17.57 -7.23 6.23
CA ASP A 205 -17.58 -6.47 4.98
C ASP A 205 -16.27 -5.72 4.73
N ILE A 206 -15.44 -5.54 5.76
CA ILE A 206 -14.17 -4.81 5.72
C ILE A 206 -13.14 -5.51 6.62
N PHE A 207 -11.87 -5.50 6.20
CA PHE A 207 -10.75 -5.68 7.11
C PHE A 207 -10.25 -4.33 7.62
N SER A 208 -10.04 -4.20 8.93
CA SER A 208 -9.51 -3.00 9.58
C SER A 208 -8.16 -3.28 10.25
N TYR A 209 -7.19 -2.37 10.12
CA TYR A 209 -5.85 -2.52 10.72
C TYR A 209 -5.26 -1.19 11.15
N GLU A 210 -4.29 -1.21 12.06
CA GLU A 210 -3.52 -0.03 12.44
C GLU A 210 -2.22 0.02 11.65
N ASN A 211 -1.96 1.16 10.99
CA ASN A 211 -0.75 1.35 10.22
C ASN A 211 0.31 2.07 11.07
N HIS A 212 1.32 1.33 11.51
CA HIS A 212 2.42 1.85 12.33
C HIS A 212 3.65 2.30 11.52
N SER A 213 3.74 1.91 10.24
CA SER A 213 4.84 2.26 9.34
C SER A 213 4.76 3.70 8.86
N GLU A 214 3.61 4.06 8.29
CA GLU A 214 3.36 5.32 7.61
C GLU A 214 2.75 6.34 8.57
N SER A 215 2.15 5.88 9.67
CA SER A 215 1.50 6.72 10.67
C SER A 215 1.75 6.18 12.08
N ASN A 216 1.34 6.91 13.12
CA ASN A 216 1.48 6.44 14.50
C ASN A 216 0.24 5.61 14.92
N GLY A 217 -0.07 4.55 14.17
CA GLY A 217 -1.18 3.64 14.43
C GLY A 217 -2.55 4.13 13.96
N GLU A 218 -2.61 4.98 12.93
CA GLU A 218 -3.91 5.37 12.36
C GLU A 218 -4.57 4.18 11.65
N LEU A 219 -5.91 4.18 11.65
CA LEU A 219 -6.68 3.08 11.07
C LEU A 219 -6.64 3.11 9.54
N CYS A 220 -6.51 1.92 8.98
CA CYS A 220 -6.66 1.64 7.56
C CYS A 220 -7.75 0.58 7.35
N PHE A 221 -8.34 0.59 6.16
CA PHE A 221 -9.47 -0.24 5.78
C PHE A 221 -9.23 -0.90 4.44
N ILE A 222 -9.65 -2.16 4.32
CA ILE A 222 -9.63 -2.93 3.08
C ILE A 222 -11.04 -3.51 2.89
N PRO A 223 -11.84 -2.98 1.93
CA PRO A 223 -13.19 -3.44 1.69
C PRO A 223 -13.18 -4.82 1.03
N LEU A 224 -14.10 -5.70 1.46
CA LEU A 224 -14.29 -7.03 0.87
C LEU A 224 -15.25 -6.99 -0.31
N ASP A 225 -16.15 -6.00 -0.34
CA ASP A 225 -17.06 -5.77 -1.44
C ASP A 225 -16.94 -4.33 -1.99
N LYS A 226 -17.23 -4.18 -3.29
CA LYS A 226 -17.14 -2.89 -3.98
C LYS A 226 -18.17 -1.86 -3.50
N HIS A 227 -19.31 -2.31 -2.99
CA HIS A 227 -20.43 -1.46 -2.59
C HIS A 227 -20.19 -0.82 -1.22
N ASN A 228 -19.19 -1.27 -0.45
CA ASN A 228 -18.76 -0.60 0.78
C ASN A 228 -18.18 0.80 0.55
N LEU A 229 -17.91 1.20 -0.70
CA LEU A 229 -17.29 2.48 -1.01
C LEU A 229 -18.03 3.26 -2.08
N VAL A 230 -18.25 4.54 -1.79
CA VAL A 230 -18.78 5.51 -2.73
C VAL A 230 -17.73 6.61 -2.97
N LYS A 231 -17.32 6.78 -4.23
CA LYS A 231 -16.42 7.88 -4.63
C LYS A 231 -17.08 9.22 -4.36
N THR A 232 -16.36 10.12 -3.71
CA THR A 232 -16.76 11.53 -3.63
C THR A 232 -16.24 12.32 -4.84
N ASN A 233 -16.65 13.57 -4.99
CA ASN A 233 -16.14 14.46 -6.05
C ASN A 233 -14.80 15.13 -5.70
N LYS A 234 -14.11 14.66 -4.66
CA LYS A 234 -12.91 15.30 -4.14
C LYS A 234 -11.67 14.47 -4.43
N ILE A 235 -10.83 15.03 -5.30
CA ILE A 235 -9.53 14.47 -5.69
C ILE A 235 -8.45 15.49 -5.39
N PHE A 236 -7.38 15.03 -4.75
CA PHE A 236 -6.23 15.85 -4.42
C PHE A 236 -5.09 15.56 -5.38
N HIS A 237 -4.46 16.65 -5.83
CA HIS A 237 -3.30 16.62 -6.73
C HIS A 237 -2.12 17.32 -6.08
N LEU A 238 -0.93 16.74 -6.27
CA LEU A 238 0.31 17.35 -5.81
C LEU A 238 0.59 18.63 -6.62
N SER A 239 0.89 19.72 -5.92
CA SER A 239 1.15 21.01 -6.56
C SER A 239 2.64 21.33 -6.59
N GLU A 240 3.19 21.39 -7.81
CA GLU A 240 4.60 21.70 -8.06
C GLU A 240 5.04 23.01 -7.43
N LYS A 241 4.22 24.06 -7.61
CA LYS A 241 4.48 25.41 -7.11
C LYS A 241 4.65 25.44 -5.60
N TYR A 242 3.81 24.72 -4.86
CA TYR A 242 3.89 24.69 -3.39
C TYR A 242 4.99 23.78 -2.90
N TYR A 243 5.20 22.63 -3.56
CA TYR A 243 6.20 21.65 -3.19
C TYR A 243 7.63 22.25 -3.24
N PHE A 244 8.12 22.67 -4.41
CA PHE A 244 9.51 23.11 -4.52
C PHE A 244 9.80 24.42 -3.79
N LYS A 245 8.83 25.35 -3.76
CA LYS A 245 8.99 26.63 -3.06
C LYS A 245 9.27 26.44 -1.57
N LYS A 246 8.58 25.50 -0.92
CA LYS A 246 8.66 25.29 0.55
C LYS A 246 9.66 24.22 0.95
N VAL A 247 9.69 23.10 0.24
CA VAL A 247 10.51 21.94 0.62
C VAL A 247 12.00 22.29 0.54
N ILE A 248 12.43 22.95 -0.54
CA ILE A 248 13.84 23.35 -0.72
C ILE A 248 14.26 24.36 0.36
N SER A 249 13.44 25.37 0.65
CA SER A 249 13.78 26.37 1.67
C SER A 249 13.90 25.75 3.06
N ASN A 250 12.97 24.85 3.42
CA ASN A 250 12.95 24.22 4.73
C ASN A 250 14.09 23.21 4.91
N LEU A 251 14.36 22.37 3.91
CA LEU A 251 15.48 21.44 3.99
C LEU A 251 16.81 22.19 4.11
N ASN A 252 17.02 23.24 3.33
CA ASN A 252 18.23 24.05 3.44
C ASN A 252 18.38 24.69 4.82
N PHE A 253 17.30 25.15 5.44
CA PHE A 253 17.32 25.69 6.80
C PHE A 253 17.67 24.61 7.83
N ILE A 254 16.99 23.45 7.78
CA ILE A 254 17.16 22.36 8.76
C ILE A 254 18.55 21.74 8.65
N LEU A 255 19.03 21.48 7.42
CA LEU A 255 20.34 20.88 7.18
C LEU A 255 21.49 21.81 7.60
N LYS A 256 21.34 23.13 7.45
CA LYS A 256 22.33 24.12 7.94
C LYS A 256 22.39 24.16 9.47
N ASN A 257 21.25 24.01 10.13
CA ASN A 257 21.15 24.07 11.60
C ASN A 257 21.45 22.73 12.29
N ARG A 258 21.75 21.65 11.54
CA ARG A 258 22.15 20.31 12.04
C ARG A 258 21.22 19.64 13.06
N ASN A 259 20.00 20.13 13.26
CA ASN A 259 19.03 19.57 14.21
C ASN A 259 18.16 18.43 13.60
N VAL A 260 18.67 17.73 12.58
CA VAL A 260 17.89 16.75 11.80
C VAL A 260 17.31 15.63 12.67
N HIS A 261 18.02 15.22 13.73
CA HIS A 261 17.59 14.16 14.65
C HIS A 261 16.32 14.48 15.45
N GLN A 262 15.89 15.75 15.49
CA GLN A 262 14.67 16.16 16.19
C GLN A 262 13.42 16.01 15.32
N TYR A 263 13.58 15.69 14.04
CA TYR A 263 12.48 15.61 13.08
C TYR A 263 12.18 14.17 12.70
N ASP A 264 10.90 13.89 12.48
CA ASP A 264 10.44 12.60 12.01
C ASP A 264 10.83 12.38 10.54
N GLY A 265 11.65 11.36 10.30
CA GLY A 265 12.20 11.01 8.99
C GLY A 265 11.16 10.73 7.93
N ARG A 266 9.92 10.36 8.30
CA ARG A 266 8.80 10.15 7.35
C ARG A 266 8.47 11.42 6.57
N TYR A 267 8.75 12.58 7.13
CA TYR A 267 8.50 13.88 6.51
C TYR A 267 9.70 14.44 5.75
N PHE A 268 10.82 13.73 5.65
CA PHE A 268 12.04 14.25 5.00
C PHE A 268 11.78 14.72 3.56
N LEU A 269 11.13 13.87 2.75
CA LEU A 269 10.76 14.19 1.35
C LEU A 269 9.70 15.30 1.24
N TRP A 270 9.11 15.67 2.37
CA TRP A 270 8.12 16.73 2.53
C TRP A 270 8.69 17.97 3.22
N GLY A 271 10.02 18.05 3.35
CA GLY A 271 10.72 19.17 3.99
C GLY A 271 10.52 19.25 5.50
N PHE A 272 10.27 18.11 6.14
CA PHE A 272 9.92 17.96 7.56
C PHE A 272 8.63 18.70 7.96
N GLU A 273 7.74 18.94 7.01
CA GLU A 273 6.41 19.50 7.25
C GLU A 273 5.30 18.52 6.88
N ASN A 274 4.10 18.78 7.40
CA ASN A 274 2.91 18.01 7.06
C ASN A 274 2.65 18.06 5.55
N PRO A 275 2.57 16.91 4.84
CA PRO A 275 2.45 16.88 3.39
C PRO A 275 1.13 17.47 2.88
N ILE A 276 0.08 17.57 3.71
CA ILE A 276 -1.25 18.04 3.30
C ILE A 276 -1.19 19.37 2.54
N GLN A 277 -0.33 20.29 2.96
CA GLN A 277 -0.20 21.61 2.35
C GLN A 277 0.29 21.60 0.88
N TYR A 278 0.89 20.49 0.42
CA TYR A 278 1.38 20.36 -0.96
C TYR A 278 0.32 19.82 -1.91
N TRP A 279 -0.80 19.35 -1.38
CA TRP A 279 -1.87 18.76 -2.18
C TRP A 279 -3.08 19.67 -2.22
N GLN A 280 -3.64 19.84 -3.41
CA GLN A 280 -4.79 20.70 -3.64
C GLN A 280 -5.97 19.89 -4.13
N SER A 281 -7.13 20.09 -3.51
CA SER A 281 -8.36 19.46 -3.98
C SER A 281 -8.92 20.22 -5.17
N ASN A 282 -9.10 19.55 -6.30
CA ASN A 282 -10.03 20.03 -7.31
C ASN A 282 -11.42 19.53 -6.87
N LYS A 283 -12.32 20.45 -6.50
CA LYS A 283 -13.75 20.09 -6.54
C LYS A 283 -14.07 19.88 -8.02
N ILE A 284 -14.33 18.64 -8.42
CA ILE A 284 -14.81 18.38 -9.78
C ILE A 284 -16.23 18.95 -9.84
N ASN A 285 -16.37 20.18 -10.33
CA ASN A 285 -17.67 20.76 -10.68
C ASN A 285 -18.20 19.99 -11.90
N PHE A 286 -18.92 18.90 -11.66
CA PHE A 286 -19.51 18.05 -12.70
C PHE A 286 -20.53 18.79 -13.59
N LEU A 287 -20.88 20.04 -13.26
CA LEU A 287 -21.87 20.84 -14.00
C LEU A 287 -21.32 21.65 -15.19
N SER A 288 -20.00 21.68 -15.45
CA SER A 288 -19.45 22.48 -16.57
C SER A 288 -19.29 21.71 -17.90
N LYS A 289 -19.71 20.44 -17.97
CA LYS A 289 -19.66 19.62 -19.20
C LYS A 289 -21.01 19.22 -19.79
N LEU A 290 -22.13 19.67 -19.19
CA LEU A 290 -23.48 19.46 -19.75
C LEU A 290 -24.02 20.67 -20.52
N PHE A 291 -23.23 21.73 -20.65
CA PHE A 291 -23.56 22.91 -21.47
C PHE A 291 -22.35 23.33 -22.31
N LYS A 292 -22.02 22.53 -23.33
CA LYS A 292 -21.33 22.96 -24.54
C LYS A 292 -21.82 22.14 -25.72
#